data_AF-A0A3F3I3Q7-F1
#
_entry.id   AF-A0A3F3I3Q7-F1
#
_cell.length_a   1.000
_cell.length_b   1.000
_cell.length_c   1.000
_cell.angle_alpha   90.00
_cell.angle_beta   90.00
_cell.angle_gamma   90.00
#
_symmetry.space_group_name_H-M   'P 1'
#
loop_
_entity.id
_entity.type
_entity.pdbx_description
1 polymer ?
#
loop_
_entity_poly.entity_id
_entity_poly.type
_entity_poly.pdbx_seq_one_letter_code
_entity_poly.pdbx_strand_id
1 'polypeptide(L)'
;MQHFKTLSAYLDYLELPRPEHPMLSVFSAIGDGFLPCPKESSPPITNDCYSISLKKIVKGNLNYGRTKYDFTNGALIFIAPRQVLQWDESVVYDQKGFSINFHEDFLKGTELAHQIKKYSFFSYSANEALHLSPKEEKQIESIVENIDIEYQNNQDEFSKDIIISQLSTLLKYANRFYERQFLNRKELSNDLLEQFNNHLSEYFESGYFEEHGIPGIEQIAEQLSVSQRYLSDTLKKETGKTSTEHLQLYLINEAKNILLNPNKTISEVAYELGFEYPPYFSRLFKKKEGISPSAYREKYKLN
;
A
#
# COMPACT_ATOMS: atom_id res chain seq x y z
N MET A 1 22.15 -6.41 3.25
CA MET A 1 20.85 -6.87 2.73
C MET A 1 21.11 -7.75 1.52
N GLN A 2 20.71 -9.02 1.58
CA GLN A 2 20.90 -9.96 0.46
C GLN A 2 19.83 -9.71 -0.62
N HIS A 3 20.22 -9.84 -1.89
CA HIS A 3 19.32 -9.63 -3.02
C HIS A 3 19.37 -10.83 -3.98
N PHE A 4 18.20 -11.36 -4.35
CA PHE A 4 18.06 -12.51 -5.24
C PHE A 4 17.58 -12.10 -6.63
N LYS A 5 18.45 -12.30 -7.64
CA LYS A 5 18.14 -11.97 -9.05
C LYS A 5 17.37 -13.07 -9.79
N THR A 6 17.38 -14.30 -9.28
CA THR A 6 16.71 -15.43 -9.93
C THR A 6 15.72 -16.06 -8.98
N LEU A 7 14.60 -16.56 -9.55
CA LEU A 7 13.59 -17.25 -8.77
C LEU A 7 14.16 -18.48 -8.08
N SER A 8 14.98 -19.27 -8.78
CA SER A 8 15.62 -20.47 -8.20
C SER A 8 16.49 -20.14 -6.98
N ALA A 9 17.31 -19.08 -7.03
CA ALA A 9 18.15 -18.70 -5.89
C ALA A 9 17.31 -18.22 -4.68
N TYR A 10 16.19 -17.56 -4.95
CA TYR A 10 15.24 -17.16 -3.91
C TYR A 10 14.54 -18.36 -3.27
N LEU A 11 14.09 -19.32 -4.08
CA LEU A 11 13.45 -20.55 -3.60
C LEU A 11 14.43 -21.46 -2.85
N ASP A 12 15.66 -21.60 -3.33
CA ASP A 12 16.73 -22.34 -2.62
C ASP A 12 16.99 -21.72 -1.24
N TYR A 13 17.00 -20.38 -1.13
CA TYR A 13 17.13 -19.69 0.15
C TYR A 13 15.96 -19.96 1.11
N LEU A 14 14.75 -20.03 0.58
CA LEU A 14 13.54 -20.39 1.33
C LEU A 14 13.43 -21.88 1.63
N GLU A 15 14.40 -22.70 1.17
CA GLU A 15 14.40 -24.16 1.30
C GLU A 15 13.17 -24.81 0.63
N LEU A 16 12.68 -24.16 -0.44
CA LEU A 16 11.55 -24.60 -1.26
C LEU A 16 12.00 -25.50 -2.42
N PRO A 17 11.10 -26.37 -2.96
CA PRO A 17 11.37 -27.10 -4.18
C PRO A 17 11.74 -26.16 -5.33
N ARG A 18 12.61 -26.65 -6.23
CA ARG A 18 12.97 -25.92 -7.44
C ARG A 18 11.75 -25.71 -8.34
N PRO A 19 11.69 -24.60 -9.07
CA PRO A 19 10.57 -24.34 -9.95
C PRO A 19 10.70 -25.14 -11.25
N GLU A 20 9.58 -25.62 -11.79
CA GLU A 20 9.47 -26.25 -13.11
C GLU A 20 9.74 -25.23 -14.23
N HIS A 21 9.49 -23.95 -13.96
CA HIS A 21 9.77 -22.84 -14.88
C HIS A 21 10.80 -21.85 -14.28
N PRO A 22 11.82 -21.40 -15.03
CA PRO A 22 12.87 -20.52 -14.50
C PRO A 22 12.38 -19.18 -13.96
N MET A 23 11.16 -18.75 -14.32
CA MET A 23 10.61 -17.44 -14.00
C MET A 23 9.24 -17.47 -13.33
N LEU A 24 8.69 -18.66 -13.06
CA LEU A 24 7.38 -18.83 -12.43
C LEU A 24 7.44 -20.04 -11.49
N SER A 25 6.88 -19.91 -10.30
CA SER A 25 6.64 -21.02 -9.38
C SER A 25 5.25 -20.91 -8.81
N VAL A 26 4.54 -22.03 -8.75
CA VAL A 26 3.25 -22.14 -8.10
C VAL A 26 3.38 -23.22 -7.02
N PHE A 27 3.06 -22.85 -5.79
CA PHE A 27 2.91 -23.77 -4.68
C PHE A 27 1.47 -23.67 -4.21
N SER A 28 0.78 -24.78 -4.19
CA SER A 28 -0.63 -24.84 -3.83
C SER A 28 -0.83 -25.97 -2.83
N ALA A 29 -1.38 -25.63 -1.66
CA ALA A 29 -1.80 -26.57 -0.65
C ALA A 29 -3.34 -26.54 -0.58
N ILE A 30 -3.95 -26.91 -1.71
CA ILE A 30 -5.40 -27.05 -1.84
C ILE A 30 -5.76 -28.50 -1.50
N GLY A 31 -6.78 -28.70 -0.67
CA GLY A 31 -7.18 -30.01 -0.16
C GLY A 31 -6.39 -30.46 1.08
N ASP A 32 -5.80 -31.66 1.02
CA ASP A 32 -5.05 -32.28 2.13
C ASP A 32 -3.53 -32.03 2.08
N GLY A 33 -3.07 -31.20 1.13
CA GLY A 33 -1.67 -30.81 0.98
C GLY A 33 -1.23 -29.72 1.98
N PHE A 34 0.08 -29.49 2.07
CA PHE A 34 0.69 -28.51 2.95
C PHE A 34 1.73 -27.69 2.20
N LEU A 35 1.75 -26.36 2.40
CA LEU A 35 2.80 -25.51 1.86
C LEU A 35 4.11 -25.81 2.59
N PRO A 36 5.20 -26.15 1.88
CA PRO A 36 6.51 -26.19 2.50
C PRO A 36 6.87 -24.74 2.84
N CYS A 37 6.87 -24.35 4.11
CA CYS A 37 7.53 -23.10 4.52
C CYS A 37 8.61 -23.43 5.55
N PRO A 38 9.72 -24.05 5.12
CA PRO A 38 10.72 -24.60 6.04
C PRO A 38 11.53 -23.51 6.76
N LYS A 39 11.64 -22.32 6.18
CA LYS A 39 12.45 -21.24 6.77
C LYS A 39 11.66 -20.42 7.81
N GLU A 40 11.96 -20.66 9.08
CA GLU A 40 11.29 -20.04 10.24
C GLU A 40 11.57 -18.53 10.39
N SER A 41 12.74 -18.04 9.94
CA SER A 41 13.10 -16.62 10.02
C SER A 41 14.01 -16.16 8.88
N SER A 42 14.03 -14.86 8.61
CA SER A 42 14.92 -14.27 7.61
C SER A 42 15.36 -12.87 8.01
N PRO A 43 16.66 -12.52 7.92
CA PRO A 43 17.09 -11.12 7.91
C PRO A 43 16.48 -10.36 6.72
N PRO A 44 16.63 -9.02 6.65
CA PRO A 44 16.18 -8.24 5.50
C PRO A 44 16.78 -8.74 4.18
N ILE A 45 15.89 -9.13 3.26
CA ILE A 45 16.21 -9.58 1.90
C ILE A 45 15.37 -8.83 0.86
N THR A 46 15.76 -8.92 -0.41
CA THR A 46 14.97 -8.45 -1.56
C THR A 46 15.10 -9.43 -2.72
N ASN A 47 14.17 -9.42 -3.68
CA ASN A 47 14.28 -10.22 -4.92
C ASN A 47 13.65 -9.49 -6.12
N ASP A 48 13.89 -9.95 -7.35
CA ASP A 48 13.30 -9.38 -8.57
C ASP A 48 11.93 -10.00 -8.97
N CYS A 49 11.26 -10.65 -8.03
CA CYS A 49 9.99 -11.35 -8.25
C CYS A 49 8.80 -10.57 -7.66
N TYR A 50 7.65 -10.73 -8.31
CA TYR A 50 6.37 -10.54 -7.65
C TYR A 50 6.02 -11.80 -6.87
N SER A 51 5.44 -11.64 -5.68
CA SER A 51 4.86 -12.72 -4.91
C SER A 51 3.40 -12.44 -4.60
N ILE A 52 2.55 -13.45 -4.77
CA ILE A 52 1.14 -13.45 -4.37
C ILE A 52 0.94 -14.67 -3.48
N SER A 53 0.50 -14.48 -2.24
CA SER A 53 0.31 -15.61 -1.32
C SER A 53 -0.93 -15.45 -0.47
N LEU A 54 -1.72 -16.52 -0.38
CA LEU A 54 -2.81 -16.61 0.59
C LEU A 54 -2.27 -17.32 1.83
N LYS A 55 -2.25 -16.60 2.96
CA LYS A 55 -1.82 -17.15 4.25
C LYS A 55 -2.98 -17.09 5.24
N LYS A 56 -3.27 -18.22 5.90
CA LYS A 56 -4.10 -18.25 7.11
C LYS A 56 -3.15 -18.26 8.31
N ILE A 57 -3.49 -17.55 9.37
CA ILE A 57 -2.64 -17.51 10.58
C ILE A 57 -3.28 -18.46 11.60
N VAL A 58 -2.54 -19.49 12.01
CA VAL A 58 -3.01 -20.49 12.98
C VAL A 58 -2.69 -20.07 14.41
N LYS A 59 -1.52 -19.44 14.62
CA LYS A 59 -1.08 -18.95 15.93
C LYS A 59 -0.02 -17.86 15.79
N GLY A 60 -0.04 -16.87 16.69
CA GLY A 60 0.89 -15.73 16.68
C GLY A 60 0.23 -14.45 16.17
N ASN A 61 0.84 -13.31 16.47
CA ASN A 61 0.45 -12.02 15.92
C ASN A 61 1.45 -11.69 14.81
N LEU A 62 1.02 -11.72 13.55
CA LEU A 62 1.81 -11.11 12.48
C LEU A 62 1.72 -9.59 12.67
N ASN A 63 2.85 -8.92 12.92
CA ASN A 63 2.94 -7.47 12.81
C ASN A 63 2.86 -7.09 11.32
N TYR A 64 1.65 -7.08 10.78
CA TYR A 64 1.30 -6.60 9.43
C TYR A 64 0.19 -5.57 9.64
N GLY A 65 0.60 -4.31 9.84
CA GLY A 65 -0.25 -3.27 10.44
C GLY A 65 -0.37 -3.39 11.98
N ARG A 66 -1.09 -2.44 12.61
CA ARG A 66 -1.28 -2.38 14.09
C ARG A 66 -2.69 -2.74 14.58
N THR A 67 -3.59 -3.21 13.71
CA THR A 67 -4.96 -3.54 14.11
C THR A 67 -5.10 -5.03 14.44
N LYS A 68 -5.63 -5.35 15.62
CA LYS A 68 -6.02 -6.73 15.99
C LYS A 68 -7.19 -7.16 15.11
N TYR A 69 -6.90 -7.88 14.03
CA TYR A 69 -7.92 -8.57 13.26
C TYR A 69 -8.02 -10.04 13.69
N ASP A 70 -9.23 -10.56 13.69
CA ASP A 70 -9.48 -11.98 13.86
C ASP A 70 -9.09 -12.68 12.55
N PHE A 71 -7.89 -13.26 12.50
CA PHE A 71 -7.29 -13.90 11.32
C PHE A 71 -7.94 -15.25 10.96
N THR A 72 -9.18 -15.49 11.38
CA THR A 72 -9.91 -16.74 11.13
C THR A 72 -10.17 -17.00 9.64
N ASN A 73 -10.13 -15.96 8.79
CA ASN A 73 -10.22 -16.06 7.32
C ASN A 73 -8.89 -15.64 6.67
N GLY A 74 -8.52 -16.28 5.54
CA GLY A 74 -7.23 -16.10 4.89
C GLY A 74 -6.92 -14.66 4.45
N ALA A 75 -5.64 -14.30 4.51
CA ALA A 75 -5.08 -13.01 4.12
C ALA A 75 -4.29 -13.15 2.82
N LEU A 76 -4.65 -12.38 1.80
CA LEU A 76 -3.91 -12.33 0.54
C LEU A 76 -2.82 -11.25 0.63
N ILE A 77 -1.57 -11.67 0.46
CA ILE A 77 -0.36 -10.86 0.59
C ILE A 77 0.28 -10.70 -0.79
N PHE A 78 0.66 -9.47 -1.11
CA PHE A 78 1.27 -9.09 -2.38
C PHE A 78 2.61 -8.41 -2.13
N ILE A 79 3.63 -8.85 -2.86
CA ILE A 79 4.97 -8.29 -2.78
C ILE A 79 5.43 -7.97 -4.20
N ALA A 80 5.99 -6.78 -4.38
CA ALA A 80 6.57 -6.35 -5.65
C ALA A 80 8.10 -6.58 -5.67
N PRO A 81 8.71 -6.62 -6.87
CA PRO A 81 10.15 -6.68 -7.02
C PRO A 81 10.87 -5.60 -6.22
N ARG A 82 11.99 -5.98 -5.61
CA ARG A 82 12.91 -5.15 -4.83
C ARG A 82 12.31 -4.57 -3.55
N GLN A 83 11.17 -5.10 -3.09
CA GLN A 83 10.68 -4.82 -1.75
C GLN A 83 11.48 -5.61 -0.72
N VAL A 84 11.71 -4.97 0.43
CA VAL A 84 12.42 -5.56 1.57
C VAL A 84 11.46 -6.49 2.29
N LEU A 85 11.89 -7.73 2.47
CA LEU A 85 11.18 -8.76 3.22
C LEU A 85 12.01 -9.16 4.45
N GLN A 86 11.34 -9.26 5.59
CA GLN A 86 11.90 -9.73 6.84
C GLN A 86 10.79 -10.40 7.65
N TRP A 87 11.12 -11.51 8.32
CA TRP A 87 10.20 -12.15 9.26
C TRP A 87 10.98 -12.85 10.37
N ASP A 88 10.33 -13.02 11.51
CA ASP A 88 10.85 -13.74 12.67
C ASP A 88 10.00 -15.00 12.97
N GLU A 89 10.46 -15.78 13.95
CA GLU A 89 9.89 -17.07 14.36
C GLU A 89 8.51 -16.93 15.05
N SER A 90 8.00 -15.71 15.26
CA SER A 90 6.80 -15.46 16.05
C SER A 90 5.48 -15.80 15.34
N VAL A 91 5.53 -16.14 14.04
CA VAL A 91 4.35 -16.33 13.20
C VAL A 91 4.21 -17.78 12.75
N VAL A 92 3.15 -18.44 13.20
CA VAL A 92 2.77 -19.78 12.72
C VAL A 92 1.66 -19.62 11.68
N TYR A 93 2.03 -19.83 10.42
CA TYR A 93 1.08 -19.88 9.33
C TYR A 93 0.40 -21.25 9.26
N ASP A 94 -0.86 -21.25 8.86
CA ASP A 94 -1.51 -22.44 8.34
C ASP A 94 -0.72 -22.91 7.12
N GLN A 95 -0.62 -24.21 6.98
CA GLN A 95 -0.03 -24.82 5.82
C GLN A 95 -1.03 -24.91 4.65
N LYS A 96 -2.29 -24.50 4.86
CA LYS A 96 -3.32 -24.35 3.81
C LYS A 96 -3.28 -22.97 3.16
N GLY A 97 -3.15 -22.95 1.83
CA GLY A 97 -3.09 -21.73 1.04
C GLY A 97 -2.33 -21.94 -0.28
N PHE A 98 -1.86 -20.85 -0.87
CA PHE A 98 -1.04 -20.89 -2.08
C PHE A 98 0.02 -19.80 -2.08
N SER A 99 1.06 -20.00 -2.90
CA SER A 99 2.06 -19.00 -3.23
C SER A 99 2.37 -19.06 -4.72
N ILE A 100 2.18 -17.94 -5.41
CA ILE A 100 2.63 -17.74 -6.79
C ILE A 100 3.77 -16.74 -6.75
N ASN A 101 4.92 -17.12 -7.29
CA ASN A 101 6.06 -16.23 -7.46
C ASN A 101 6.44 -16.18 -8.93
N PHE A 102 6.59 -14.97 -9.48
CA PHE A 102 7.03 -14.81 -10.85
C PHE A 102 8.02 -13.66 -10.98
N HIS A 103 9.10 -13.90 -11.72
CA HIS A 103 10.10 -12.89 -12.02
C HIS A 103 9.47 -11.76 -12.86
N GLU A 104 9.87 -10.50 -12.65
CA GLU A 104 9.27 -9.36 -13.37
C GLU A 104 9.34 -9.51 -14.91
N ASP A 105 10.42 -10.11 -15.40
CA ASP A 105 10.64 -10.42 -16.81
C ASP A 105 9.61 -11.41 -17.39
N PHE A 106 8.91 -12.20 -16.57
CA PHE A 106 7.86 -13.09 -17.05
C PHE A 106 6.72 -12.30 -17.71
N LEU A 107 6.48 -11.07 -17.23
CA LEU A 107 5.45 -10.18 -17.76
C LEU A 107 5.91 -9.40 -19.00
N LYS A 108 7.21 -9.37 -19.33
CA LYS A 108 7.73 -8.54 -20.45
C LYS A 108 7.00 -8.87 -21.76
N GLY A 109 6.61 -7.82 -22.48
CA GLY A 109 5.87 -7.92 -23.74
C GLY A 109 4.36 -8.11 -23.59
N THR A 110 3.83 -8.20 -22.37
CA THR A 110 2.40 -8.36 -22.10
C THR A 110 1.77 -7.05 -21.61
N GLU A 111 0.47 -6.89 -21.81
CA GLU A 111 -0.31 -5.77 -21.24
C GLU A 111 -0.27 -5.78 -19.70
N LEU A 112 -0.15 -6.96 -19.08
CA LEU A 112 -0.11 -7.10 -17.63
C LEU A 112 1.11 -6.40 -17.00
N ALA A 113 2.25 -6.31 -17.70
CA ALA A 113 3.43 -5.58 -17.23
C ALA A 113 3.15 -4.09 -16.96
N HIS A 114 2.21 -3.49 -17.68
CA HIS A 114 1.80 -2.10 -17.50
C HIS A 114 0.71 -1.97 -16.43
N GLN A 115 -0.24 -2.91 -16.41
CA GLN A 115 -1.38 -2.88 -15.48
C GLN A 115 -0.96 -3.18 -14.04
N ILE A 116 -0.02 -4.09 -13.83
CA ILE A 116 0.36 -4.53 -12.49
C ILE A 116 0.86 -3.39 -11.59
N LYS A 117 1.49 -2.38 -12.19
CA LYS A 117 2.00 -1.18 -11.52
C LYS A 117 0.89 -0.26 -10.99
N LYS A 118 -0.32 -0.37 -11.53
CA LYS A 118 -1.48 0.45 -11.12
C LYS A 118 -2.10 -0.06 -9.83
N TYR A 119 -1.98 -1.36 -9.54
CA TYR A 119 -2.53 -1.97 -8.35
C TYR A 119 -1.84 -1.46 -7.08
N SER A 120 -2.63 -0.92 -6.15
CA SER A 120 -2.14 -0.29 -4.93
C SER A 120 -1.65 -1.26 -3.88
N PHE A 121 -2.23 -2.45 -3.85
CA PHE A 121 -1.86 -3.52 -2.92
C PHE A 121 -0.44 -4.08 -3.14
N PHE A 122 0.25 -3.74 -4.25
CA PHE A 122 1.67 -4.06 -4.43
C PHE A 122 2.63 -3.01 -3.84
N SER A 123 2.15 -1.91 -3.27
CA SER A 123 3.05 -0.88 -2.71
C SER A 123 3.57 -1.25 -1.31
N TYR A 124 4.81 -0.82 -1.02
CA TYR A 124 5.72 -1.28 0.06
C TYR A 124 5.15 -1.29 1.48
N SER A 125 4.10 -0.54 1.69
CA SER A 125 3.45 -0.39 2.96
C SER A 125 2.54 -1.60 3.25
N ALA A 126 3.20 -2.66 3.70
CA ALA A 126 2.69 -3.95 4.16
C ALA A 126 1.79 -3.85 5.41
N ASN A 127 0.87 -2.89 5.44
CA ASN A 127 0.02 -2.63 6.60
C ASN A 127 -1.42 -3.12 6.43
N GLU A 128 -1.83 -3.60 5.25
CA GLU A 128 -3.19 -4.12 5.07
C GLU A 128 -3.21 -5.39 4.21
N ALA A 129 -3.32 -6.53 4.88
CA ALA A 129 -3.54 -7.78 4.18
C ALA A 129 -4.92 -7.69 3.51
N LEU A 130 -5.02 -8.17 2.27
CA LEU A 130 -6.32 -8.22 1.61
C LEU A 130 -7.14 -9.35 2.24
N HIS A 131 -8.16 -8.97 3.00
CA HIS A 131 -9.03 -9.91 3.71
C HIS A 131 -10.14 -10.40 2.78
N LEU A 132 -10.19 -11.71 2.61
CA LEU A 132 -11.17 -12.38 1.77
C LEU A 132 -12.32 -12.93 2.62
N SER A 133 -13.55 -12.78 2.13
CA SER A 133 -14.68 -13.59 2.62
C SER A 133 -14.55 -15.03 2.10
N PRO A 134 -15.20 -16.03 2.72
CA PRO A 134 -15.13 -17.42 2.27
C PRO A 134 -15.52 -17.63 0.80
N LYS A 135 -16.41 -16.78 0.26
CA LYS A 135 -16.80 -16.83 -1.15
C LYS A 135 -15.71 -16.30 -2.08
N GLU A 136 -15.01 -15.24 -1.66
CA GLU A 136 -13.93 -14.63 -2.43
C GLU A 136 -12.67 -15.49 -2.38
N GLU A 137 -12.39 -16.14 -1.25
CA GLU A 137 -11.33 -17.13 -1.11
C GLU A 137 -11.49 -18.23 -2.15
N LYS A 138 -12.66 -18.88 -2.21
CA LYS A 138 -12.97 -19.90 -3.24
C LYS A 138 -12.80 -19.40 -4.67
N GLN A 139 -13.13 -18.13 -4.93
CA GLN A 139 -12.96 -17.54 -6.28
C GLN A 139 -11.49 -17.40 -6.64
N ILE A 140 -10.65 -16.95 -5.70
CA ILE A 140 -9.21 -16.84 -5.91
C ILE A 140 -8.59 -18.23 -6.03
N GLU A 141 -8.93 -19.17 -5.15
CA GLU A 141 -8.44 -20.55 -5.18
C GLU A 141 -8.71 -21.21 -6.53
N SER A 142 -9.93 -21.09 -7.08
CA SER A 142 -10.24 -21.65 -8.40
C SER A 142 -9.39 -21.07 -9.53
N ILE A 143 -9.02 -19.79 -9.47
CA ILE A 143 -8.11 -19.19 -10.46
C ILE A 143 -6.70 -19.74 -10.29
N VAL A 144 -6.25 -19.90 -9.04
CA VAL A 144 -4.93 -20.47 -8.74
C VAL A 144 -4.84 -21.93 -9.14
N GLU A 145 -5.89 -22.73 -8.95
CA GLU A 145 -5.96 -24.11 -9.45
C GLU A 145 -5.75 -24.17 -10.96
N ASN A 146 -6.39 -23.28 -11.73
CA ASN A 146 -6.19 -23.21 -13.16
C ASN A 146 -4.75 -22.82 -13.54
N ILE A 147 -4.12 -21.91 -12.77
CA ILE A 147 -2.71 -21.53 -12.97
C ILE A 147 -1.80 -22.72 -12.66
N ASP A 148 -2.06 -23.46 -11.59
CA ASP A 148 -1.26 -24.60 -11.17
C ASP A 148 -1.36 -25.74 -12.19
N ILE A 149 -2.57 -26.07 -12.66
CA ILE A 149 -2.78 -27.06 -13.72
C ILE A 149 -1.97 -26.69 -14.98
N GLU A 150 -2.05 -25.44 -15.43
CA GLU A 150 -1.29 -24.99 -16.59
C GLU A 150 0.23 -24.99 -16.35
N TYR A 151 0.67 -24.67 -15.13
CA TYR A 151 2.07 -24.67 -14.73
C TYR A 151 2.68 -26.09 -14.68
N GLN A 152 1.89 -27.10 -14.30
CA GLN A 152 2.31 -28.51 -14.25
C GLN A 152 2.19 -29.23 -15.62
N ASN A 153 1.50 -28.63 -16.58
CA ASN A 153 1.37 -29.19 -17.93
C ASN A 153 2.67 -29.02 -18.75
N ASN A 154 2.77 -29.80 -19.83
CA ASN A 154 3.85 -29.62 -20.81
C ASN A 154 3.71 -28.25 -21.47
N GLN A 155 4.70 -27.39 -21.28
CA GLN A 155 4.65 -26.03 -21.80
C GLN A 155 4.73 -26.01 -23.32
N ASP A 156 3.82 -25.26 -23.93
CA ASP A 156 3.80 -24.96 -25.35
C ASP A 156 3.77 -23.44 -25.61
N GLU A 157 3.54 -23.04 -26.86
CA GLU A 157 3.50 -21.63 -27.25
C GLU A 157 2.32 -20.84 -26.64
N PHE A 158 1.30 -21.53 -26.11
CA PHE A 158 0.10 -20.92 -25.53
C PHE A 158 0.18 -20.80 -24.00
N SER A 159 0.92 -21.69 -23.33
CA SER A 159 0.95 -21.78 -21.86
C SER A 159 1.22 -20.45 -21.16
N LYS A 160 2.19 -19.66 -21.67
CA LYS A 160 2.52 -18.35 -21.09
C LYS A 160 1.32 -17.40 -21.14
N ASP A 161 0.65 -17.29 -22.28
CA ASP A 161 -0.47 -16.35 -22.47
C ASP A 161 -1.70 -16.75 -21.63
N ILE A 162 -1.93 -18.06 -21.46
CA ILE A 162 -2.97 -18.59 -20.58
C ILE A 162 -2.68 -18.20 -19.13
N ILE A 163 -1.46 -18.45 -18.63
CA ILE A 163 -1.07 -18.08 -17.26
C ILE A 163 -1.18 -16.57 -17.04
N ILE A 164 -0.73 -15.75 -17.98
CA ILE A 164 -0.84 -14.28 -17.90
C ILE A 164 -2.30 -13.83 -17.84
N SER A 165 -3.19 -14.49 -18.58
CA SER A 165 -4.63 -14.19 -18.56
C SER A 165 -5.27 -14.55 -17.22
N GLN A 166 -4.88 -15.67 -16.62
CA GLN A 166 -5.33 -16.08 -15.28
C GLN A 166 -4.79 -15.14 -14.20
N LEU A 167 -3.50 -14.76 -14.27
CA LEU A 167 -2.91 -13.76 -13.37
C LEU A 167 -3.62 -12.41 -13.47
N SER A 168 -3.94 -11.95 -14.68
CA SER A 168 -4.72 -10.72 -14.88
C SER A 168 -6.09 -10.81 -14.22
N THR A 169 -6.75 -11.96 -14.33
CA THR A 169 -8.06 -12.22 -13.71
C THR A 169 -7.96 -12.20 -12.19
N LEU A 170 -6.98 -12.91 -11.63
CA LEU A 170 -6.69 -12.92 -10.19
C LEU A 170 -6.49 -11.50 -9.66
N LEU A 171 -5.65 -10.70 -10.33
CA LEU A 171 -5.32 -9.34 -9.90
C LEU A 171 -6.51 -8.38 -10.01
N LYS A 172 -7.40 -8.57 -11.00
CA LYS A 172 -8.66 -7.79 -11.09
C LYS A 172 -9.61 -8.11 -9.94
N TYR A 173 -9.74 -9.38 -9.57
CA TYR A 173 -10.54 -9.78 -8.41
C TYR A 173 -9.93 -9.25 -7.11
N ALA A 174 -8.61 -9.39 -6.94
CA ALA A 174 -7.90 -8.83 -5.79
C ALA A 174 -8.15 -7.31 -5.67
N ASN A 175 -8.05 -6.56 -6.78
CA ASN A 175 -8.36 -5.13 -6.78
C ASN A 175 -9.81 -4.85 -6.41
N ARG A 176 -10.77 -5.64 -6.90
CA ARG A 176 -12.19 -5.51 -6.54
C ARG A 176 -12.41 -5.73 -5.05
N PHE A 177 -11.77 -6.74 -4.47
CA PHE A 177 -11.89 -7.06 -3.05
C PHE A 177 -11.21 -6.01 -2.18
N TYR A 178 -10.06 -5.49 -2.62
CA TYR A 178 -9.38 -4.36 -2.00
C TYR A 178 -10.31 -3.13 -1.98
N GLU A 179 -10.89 -2.76 -3.11
CA GLU A 179 -11.84 -1.63 -3.21
C GLU A 179 -13.09 -1.81 -2.32
N ARG A 180 -13.56 -3.05 -2.13
CA ARG A 180 -14.67 -3.39 -1.22
C ARG A 180 -14.32 -3.10 0.23
N GLN A 181 -13.07 -3.31 0.66
CA GLN A 181 -12.66 -3.07 2.04
C GLN A 181 -12.88 -1.60 2.45
N PHE A 182 -12.87 -0.66 1.51
CA PHE A 182 -13.21 0.75 1.76
C PHE A 182 -14.72 1.01 1.76
N LEU A 183 -15.51 0.32 0.92
CA LEU A 183 -16.95 0.57 0.77
C LEU A 183 -17.74 0.18 2.03
N ASN A 184 -17.34 -0.91 2.68
CA ASN A 184 -18.03 -1.42 3.87
C ASN A 184 -17.53 -0.80 5.18
N ARG A 185 -16.65 0.20 5.12
CA ARG A 185 -15.99 0.82 6.28
C ARG A 185 -16.35 2.29 6.49
N LYS A 186 -17.59 2.71 6.16
CA LYS A 186 -18.05 4.11 6.34
C LYS A 186 -17.84 4.66 7.77
N GLU A 187 -17.83 3.80 8.79
CA GLU A 187 -17.56 4.20 10.18
C GLU A 187 -16.05 4.31 10.51
N LEU A 188 -15.20 3.43 9.96
CA LEU A 188 -13.73 3.47 10.09
C LEU A 188 -13.07 4.53 9.18
N SER A 189 -13.74 4.93 8.11
CA SER A 189 -13.19 5.85 7.10
C SER A 189 -13.41 7.31 7.51
N ASN A 190 -14.60 7.65 8.03
CA ASN A 190 -14.83 8.92 8.72
C ASN A 190 -13.85 9.11 9.89
N ASP A 191 -13.58 8.03 10.62
CA ASP A 191 -12.60 7.97 11.70
C ASP A 191 -11.17 8.26 11.18
N LEU A 192 -10.78 7.78 10.00
CA LEU A 192 -9.43 8.05 9.47
C LEU A 192 -9.23 9.52 9.04
N LEU A 193 -10.24 10.16 8.42
CA LEU A 193 -10.18 11.60 8.13
C LEU A 193 -10.17 12.43 9.42
N GLU A 194 -10.98 12.04 10.41
CA GLU A 194 -11.00 12.69 11.72
C GLU A 194 -9.63 12.55 12.42
N GLN A 195 -9.07 11.34 12.49
CA GLN A 195 -7.73 11.10 13.03
C GLN A 195 -6.64 11.85 12.27
N PHE A 196 -6.71 11.94 10.93
CA PHE A 196 -5.78 12.72 10.14
C PHE A 196 -5.84 14.21 10.51
N ASN A 197 -7.05 14.77 10.61
CA ASN A 197 -7.23 16.17 11.01
C ASN A 197 -6.81 16.42 12.46
N ASN A 198 -7.14 15.51 13.38
CA ASN A 198 -6.73 15.60 14.78
C ASN A 198 -5.22 15.54 14.93
N HIS A 199 -4.55 14.63 14.21
CA HIS A 199 -3.10 14.55 14.24
C HIS A 199 -2.43 15.81 13.66
N LEU A 200 -2.98 16.39 12.59
CA LEU A 200 -2.52 17.69 12.10
C LEU A 200 -2.72 18.78 13.15
N SER A 201 -3.90 18.88 13.76
CA SER A 201 -4.15 19.87 14.81
C SER A 201 -3.19 19.71 15.99
N GLU A 202 -2.97 18.49 16.49
CA GLU A 202 -2.00 18.23 17.55
C GLU A 202 -0.58 18.60 17.14
N TYR A 203 -0.17 18.30 15.90
CA TYR A 203 1.17 18.63 15.39
C TYR A 203 1.42 20.14 15.32
N PHE A 204 0.40 20.93 14.96
CA PHE A 204 0.49 22.39 14.91
C PHE A 204 0.36 23.03 16.30
N GLU A 205 -0.49 22.51 17.19
CA GLU A 205 -0.69 23.05 18.54
C GLU A 205 0.46 22.71 19.50
N SER A 206 1.14 21.59 19.30
CA SER A 206 2.24 21.13 20.15
C SER A 206 3.58 21.86 19.93
N GLY A 207 3.66 22.74 18.93
CA GLY A 207 4.90 23.45 18.55
C GLY A 207 5.90 22.58 17.77
N TYR A 208 5.59 21.30 17.51
CA TYR A 208 6.43 20.42 16.69
C TYR A 208 6.68 20.99 15.29
N PHE A 209 5.67 21.66 14.73
CA PHE A 209 5.77 22.33 13.44
C PHE A 209 6.85 23.41 13.38
N GLU A 210 7.06 24.17 14.45
CA GLU A 210 8.04 25.26 14.50
C GLU A 210 9.48 24.74 14.50
N GLU A 211 9.68 23.53 15.04
CA GLU A 211 10.99 22.87 15.12
C GLU A 211 11.28 21.98 13.89
N HIS A 212 10.26 21.31 13.35
CA HIS A 212 10.43 20.26 12.33
C HIS A 212 9.82 20.59 10.96
N GLY A 213 9.05 21.67 10.83
CA GLY A 213 8.40 22.08 9.59
C GLY A 213 7.20 21.20 9.21
N ILE A 214 6.81 21.26 7.93
CA ILE A 214 5.62 20.57 7.40
C ILE A 214 5.75 19.04 7.58
N PRO A 215 4.79 18.36 8.23
CA PRO A 215 4.87 16.93 8.46
C PRO A 215 4.83 16.14 7.15
N GLY A 216 5.65 15.10 7.05
CA GLY A 216 5.62 14.17 5.92
C GLY A 216 4.35 13.32 5.95
N ILE A 217 3.70 13.13 4.80
CA ILE A 217 2.51 12.25 4.72
C ILE A 217 2.82 10.82 5.17
N GLU A 218 4.04 10.34 4.93
CA GLU A 218 4.52 9.04 5.38
C GLU A 218 4.50 8.93 6.92
N GLN A 219 5.03 9.95 7.61
CA GLN A 219 5.05 10.01 9.08
C GLN A 219 3.63 10.02 9.66
N ILE A 220 2.72 10.80 9.07
CA ILE A 220 1.32 10.85 9.49
C ILE A 220 0.68 9.47 9.30
N ALA A 221 0.90 8.82 8.16
CA ALA A 221 0.35 7.50 7.90
C ALA A 221 0.88 6.44 8.88
N GLU A 222 2.17 6.47 9.21
CA GLU A 222 2.77 5.60 10.23
C GLU A 222 2.14 5.79 11.61
N GLN A 223 1.90 7.04 12.02
CA GLN A 223 1.25 7.35 13.29
C GLN A 223 -0.20 6.83 13.31
N LEU A 224 -0.91 7.00 12.20
CA LEU A 224 -2.26 6.46 11.98
C LEU A 224 -2.27 4.95 11.71
N SER A 225 -1.10 4.30 11.74
CA SER A 225 -0.95 2.84 11.55
C SER A 225 -1.46 2.31 10.21
N VAL A 226 -1.46 3.16 9.18
CA VAL A 226 -1.87 2.83 7.82
C VAL A 226 -0.73 3.09 6.85
N SER A 227 -0.89 2.64 5.61
CA SER A 227 0.04 3.06 4.57
C SER A 227 -0.24 4.48 4.09
N GLN A 228 0.80 5.20 3.65
CA GLN A 228 0.61 6.49 2.96
C GLN A 228 -0.35 6.37 1.76
N ARG A 229 -0.25 5.27 1.02
CA ARG A 229 -1.11 5.04 -0.14
C ARG A 229 -2.55 4.76 0.27
N TYR A 230 -2.78 3.90 1.26
CA TYR A 230 -4.12 3.66 1.80
C TYR A 230 -4.73 4.93 2.36
N LEU A 231 -4.00 5.70 3.15
CA LEU A 231 -4.45 7.00 3.64
C LEU A 231 -4.87 7.90 2.48
N SER A 232 -4.04 8.02 1.45
CA SER A 232 -4.36 8.83 0.27
C SER A 232 -5.58 8.31 -0.50
N ASP A 233 -5.68 6.99 -0.71
CA ASP A 233 -6.78 6.37 -1.46
C ASP A 233 -8.10 6.45 -0.69
N THR A 234 -8.08 6.18 0.62
CA THR A 234 -9.24 6.33 1.53
C THR A 234 -9.74 7.76 1.54
N LEU A 235 -8.88 8.73 1.84
CA LEU A 235 -9.27 10.15 1.88
C LEU A 235 -9.79 10.63 0.53
N LYS A 236 -9.18 10.19 -0.58
CA LYS A 236 -9.61 10.56 -1.93
C LYS A 236 -10.98 9.98 -2.27
N LYS A 237 -11.25 8.74 -1.87
CA LYS A 237 -12.54 8.08 -2.10
C LYS A 237 -13.68 8.76 -1.34
N GLU A 238 -13.39 9.32 -0.16
CA GLU A 238 -14.36 10.03 0.65
C GLU A 238 -14.58 11.48 0.24
N THR A 239 -13.49 12.23 0.05
CA THR A 239 -13.55 13.70 -0.06
C THR A 239 -13.25 14.21 -1.47
N GLY A 240 -12.87 13.30 -2.37
CA GLY A 240 -12.32 13.61 -3.69
C GLY A 240 -10.86 14.09 -3.66
N LYS A 241 -10.20 14.13 -2.50
CA LYS A 241 -8.86 14.72 -2.32
C LYS A 241 -7.88 13.76 -1.65
N THR A 242 -6.66 13.73 -2.16
CA THR A 242 -5.54 12.96 -1.59
C THR A 242 -5.11 13.50 -0.22
N SER A 243 -4.36 12.70 0.55
CA SER A 243 -3.78 13.14 1.83
C SER A 243 -2.88 14.37 1.69
N THR A 244 -2.08 14.46 0.63
CA THR A 244 -1.29 15.66 0.31
C THR A 244 -2.18 16.89 0.06
N GLU A 245 -3.30 16.72 -0.64
CA GLU A 245 -4.24 17.82 -0.89
C GLU A 245 -4.95 18.28 0.38
N HIS A 246 -5.25 17.36 1.30
CA HIS A 246 -5.78 17.68 2.62
C HIS A 246 -4.77 18.45 3.47
N LEU A 247 -3.52 18.01 3.55
CA LEU A 247 -2.45 18.75 4.22
C LEU A 247 -2.29 20.16 3.64
N GLN A 248 -2.30 20.28 2.31
CA GLN A 248 -2.26 21.58 1.65
C GLN A 248 -3.47 22.46 2.02
N LEU A 249 -4.68 21.90 2.10
CA LEU A 249 -5.87 22.66 2.50
C LEU A 249 -5.80 23.11 3.95
N TYR A 250 -5.29 22.25 4.83
CA TYR A 250 -5.04 22.59 6.23
C TYR A 250 -4.07 23.77 6.34
N LEU A 251 -2.91 23.71 5.68
CA LEU A 251 -1.93 24.79 5.63
C LEU A 251 -2.51 26.10 5.09
N ILE A 252 -3.36 26.03 4.06
CA ILE A 252 -4.02 27.22 3.50
C ILE A 252 -5.04 27.81 4.49
N ASN A 253 -5.74 26.98 5.26
CA ASN A 253 -6.65 27.47 6.30
C ASN A 253 -5.88 28.17 7.43
N GLU A 254 -4.76 27.61 7.89
CA GLU A 254 -3.88 28.28 8.86
C GLU A 254 -3.33 29.60 8.29
N ALA A 255 -2.93 29.60 7.01
CA ALA A 255 -2.47 30.80 6.35
C ALA A 255 -3.48 31.93 6.37
N LYS A 256 -4.78 31.64 6.20
CA LYS A 256 -5.83 32.67 6.24
C LYS A 256 -5.83 33.40 7.58
N ASN A 257 -5.70 32.67 8.69
CA ASN A 257 -5.70 33.24 10.03
C ASN A 257 -4.46 34.14 10.23
N ILE A 258 -3.28 33.66 9.85
CA ILE A 258 -2.03 34.41 10.00
C ILE A 258 -2.00 35.64 9.09
N LEU A 259 -2.55 35.54 7.87
CA LEU A 259 -2.59 36.64 6.89
C LEU A 259 -3.37 37.87 7.35
N LEU A 260 -4.29 37.71 8.30
CA LEU A 260 -5.05 38.81 8.91
C LEU A 260 -4.20 39.64 9.88
N ASN A 261 -3.04 39.15 10.32
CA ASN A 261 -2.11 39.93 11.12
C ASN A 261 -1.42 40.99 10.24
N PRO A 262 -1.65 42.30 10.46
CA PRO A 262 -1.08 43.37 9.64
C PRO A 262 0.44 43.51 9.81
N ASN A 263 1.00 42.97 10.89
CA ASN A 263 2.43 43.09 11.21
C ASN A 263 3.30 42.03 10.51
N LYS A 264 2.70 41.06 9.81
CA LYS A 264 3.42 40.01 9.09
C LYS A 264 3.38 40.26 7.59
N THR A 265 4.50 40.17 6.89
CA THR A 265 4.59 40.17 5.43
C THR A 265 4.11 38.83 4.86
N ILE A 266 3.73 38.79 3.58
CA ILE A 266 3.30 37.54 2.91
C ILE A 266 4.43 36.49 2.93
N SER A 267 5.68 36.94 2.81
CA SER A 267 6.86 36.07 2.86
C SER A 267 7.06 35.48 4.25
N GLU A 268 6.91 36.27 5.31
CA GLU A 268 6.98 35.77 6.70
C GLU A 268 5.90 34.73 6.97
N VAL A 269 4.66 34.96 6.50
CA VAL A 269 3.60 33.94 6.62
C VAL A 269 3.95 32.66 5.89
N ALA A 270 4.55 32.74 4.69
CA ALA A 270 4.98 31.55 3.96
C ALA A 270 6.07 30.76 4.71
N TYR A 271 7.06 31.46 5.26
CA TYR A 271 8.15 30.83 6.02
C TYR A 271 7.66 30.24 7.34
N GLU A 272 6.77 30.95 8.05
CA GLU A 272 6.13 30.45 9.27
C GLU A 272 5.35 29.18 9.00
N LEU A 273 4.74 29.05 7.83
CA LEU A 273 4.04 27.84 7.40
C LEU A 273 4.97 26.75 6.81
N GLY A 274 6.29 26.86 7.00
CA GLY A 274 7.26 25.86 6.57
C GLY A 274 7.47 25.77 5.05
N PHE A 275 7.01 26.75 4.27
CA PHE A 275 7.32 26.81 2.84
C PHE A 275 8.71 27.41 2.62
N GLU A 276 9.60 26.65 1.99
CA GLU A 276 10.94 27.14 1.61
C GLU A 276 10.89 28.33 0.62
N TYR A 277 9.85 28.38 -0.23
CA TYR A 277 9.74 29.37 -1.29
C TYR A 277 8.38 30.10 -1.25
N PRO A 278 8.33 31.38 -0.84
CA PRO A 278 7.10 32.19 -0.81
C PRO A 278 6.32 32.26 -2.14
N PRO A 279 6.96 32.23 -3.33
CA PRO A 279 6.24 32.15 -4.60
C PRO A 279 5.45 30.85 -4.79
N TYR A 280 5.92 29.73 -4.23
CA TYR A 280 5.18 28.46 -4.26
C TYR A 280 3.92 28.56 -3.39
N PHE A 281 4.06 29.04 -2.14
CA PHE A 281 2.94 29.33 -1.26
C PHE A 281 1.88 30.22 -1.93
N SER A 282 2.31 31.33 -2.55
CA SER A 282 1.38 32.27 -3.20
C SER A 282 0.59 31.63 -4.35
N ARG A 283 1.23 30.76 -5.14
CA ARG A 283 0.57 29.99 -6.21
C ARG A 283 -0.40 28.96 -5.64
N LEU A 284 0.01 28.24 -4.59
CA LEU A 284 -0.83 27.25 -3.92
C LEU A 284 -2.07 27.90 -3.30
N PHE A 285 -1.89 29.00 -2.55
CA PHE A 285 -2.97 29.78 -1.94
C PHE A 285 -3.96 30.25 -3.01
N LYS A 286 -3.47 30.87 -4.09
CA LYS A 286 -4.34 31.29 -5.20
C LYS A 286 -5.06 30.14 -5.88
N LYS A 287 -4.42 28.97 -6.00
CA LYS A 287 -5.05 27.77 -6.58
C LYS A 287 -6.19 27.25 -5.71
N LYS A 288 -6.06 27.32 -4.38
CA LYS A 288 -7.06 26.79 -3.44
C LYS A 288 -8.17 27.80 -3.12
N GLU A 289 -7.84 29.08 -2.98
CA GLU A 289 -8.77 30.16 -2.61
C GLU A 289 -9.29 31.00 -3.78
N GLY A 290 -8.71 30.88 -4.96
CA GLY A 290 -9.06 31.67 -6.14
C GLY A 290 -8.46 33.09 -6.19
N ILE A 291 -7.98 33.63 -5.07
CA ILE A 291 -7.34 34.95 -4.97
C ILE A 291 -5.94 34.86 -4.34
N SER A 292 -5.07 35.83 -4.61
CA SER A 292 -3.71 35.85 -4.03
C SER A 292 -3.73 36.15 -2.53
N PRO A 293 -2.68 35.77 -1.77
CA PRO A 293 -2.58 36.11 -0.34
C PRO A 293 -2.72 37.61 -0.06
N SER A 294 -2.10 38.46 -0.88
CA SER A 294 -2.22 39.92 -0.78
C SER A 294 -3.66 40.40 -1.01
N ALA A 295 -4.34 39.87 -2.03
CA ALA A 295 -5.73 40.23 -2.30
C ALA A 295 -6.67 39.72 -1.20
N TYR A 296 -6.38 38.55 -0.62
CA TYR A 296 -7.11 38.03 0.54
C TYR A 296 -6.97 38.98 1.74
N ARG A 297 -5.75 39.40 2.08
CA ARG A 297 -5.51 40.36 3.16
C ARG A 297 -6.25 41.68 2.96
N GLU A 298 -6.18 42.26 1.78
CA GLU A 298 -6.87 43.53 1.50
C GLU A 298 -8.40 43.39 1.57
N LYS A 299 -8.94 42.25 1.14
CA LYS A 299 -10.38 41.98 1.18
C LYS A 299 -10.92 41.77 2.60
N TYR A 300 -10.14 41.16 3.48
CA TYR A 300 -10.56 40.74 4.82
C TYR A 300 -9.89 41.51 5.96
N LYS A 301 -9.18 42.61 5.66
CA LYS A 301 -8.78 43.59 6.67
C LYS A 301 -10.03 44.05 7.42
N LEU A 302 -10.14 43.69 8.70
CA LEU A 302 -11.05 44.37 9.60
C LEU A 302 -10.57 45.82 9.72
N ASN A 303 -11.42 46.77 9.33
CA ASN A 303 -11.27 48.17 9.73
C ASN A 303 -11.37 48.29 11.25
#